data_AF-A0A7L1N0P0-F1
#
_entry.id   AF-A0A7L1N0P0-F1
#
_cell.length_a   1.000
_cell.length_b   1.000
_cell.length_c   1.000
_cell.angle_alpha   90.00
_cell.angle_beta   90.00
_cell.angle_gamma   90.00
#
_symmetry.space_group_name_H-M   'P 1'
#
loop_
_entity.id
_entity.type
_entity.pdbx_description
1 polymer ?
#
loop_
_entity_poly.entity_id
_entity_poly.type
_entity_poly.pdbx_seq_one_letter_code
_entity_poly.pdbx_strand_id
1 'polypeptide(L)'
;EKQVFQLRAHMYQARSLFAADSSGLSDPFARVFFISQSQCTEVLNETLCPTWDQLLVFDNVELYGEAHEMRDDPPIIVIEIYDQDTVGKADFMGRTFAKPVVKMSDEQYCPPRFPPQLEYYQIYRGNSTAGDLLAAFELLQIGPGGKSDLPPIDGPTDVDRGPILPVPLGIRPVLSKYRVEVIWGSWWWLCSGAPNDRTRCELEEEVPHQSEKEHLHAHNQHTFAFQDLPENELLHPPLNIRVVDCRAFGRYTLVGSHAVSSLRKFIYRPPDKKAQHWNMTG
;
A
#
# COMPACT_ATOMS: atom_id res chain seq x y z
N GLU A 1 35.37 -10.54 -5.48
CA GLU A 1 35.01 -11.98 -5.43
C GLU A 1 33.67 -12.22 -6.13
N LYS A 2 33.32 -13.46 -6.53
CA LYS A 2 31.97 -13.79 -7.02
C LYS A 2 31.09 -14.13 -5.82
N GLN A 3 29.94 -13.48 -5.72
CA GLN A 3 28.98 -13.69 -4.64
C GLN A 3 27.61 -14.04 -5.25
N VAL A 4 26.87 -14.94 -4.62
CA VAL A 4 25.55 -15.39 -5.09
C VAL A 4 24.50 -14.99 -4.07
N PHE A 5 23.41 -14.38 -4.54
CA PHE A 5 22.32 -13.89 -3.72
C PHE A 5 20.97 -14.38 -4.23
N GLN A 6 19.97 -14.28 -3.35
CA GLN A 6 18.56 -14.30 -3.70
C GLN A 6 17.97 -12.92 -3.38
N LEU A 7 17.35 -12.27 -4.36
CA LEU A 7 16.54 -11.08 -4.10
C LEU A 7 15.09 -11.52 -3.88
N ARG A 8 14.49 -11.01 -2.81
CA ARG A 8 13.04 -11.12 -2.55
C ARG A 8 12.44 -9.73 -2.64
N ALA A 9 11.47 -9.57 -3.55
CA ALA A 9 10.67 -8.38 -3.69
C ALA A 9 9.26 -8.65 -3.17
N HIS A 10 8.94 -8.07 -2.01
CA HIS A 10 7.65 -8.17 -1.34
C HIS A 10 6.74 -7.05 -1.85
N MET A 11 6.02 -7.31 -2.93
CA MET A 11 5.17 -6.36 -3.65
C MET A 11 3.76 -6.37 -3.05
N TYR A 12 3.46 -5.42 -2.16
CA TYR A 12 2.20 -5.45 -1.41
C TYR A 12 1.06 -4.70 -2.11
N GLN A 13 1.14 -3.37 -2.19
CA GLN A 13 0.09 -2.56 -2.84
C GLN A 13 0.67 -1.33 -3.55
N ALA A 14 -0.09 -0.74 -4.46
CA ALA A 14 0.13 0.64 -4.90
C ALA A 14 -1.15 1.45 -4.74
N ARG A 15 -1.03 2.78 -4.71
CA ARG A 15 -2.16 3.71 -4.54
C ARG A 15 -1.99 4.95 -5.39
N SER A 16 -3.11 5.63 -5.66
CA SER A 16 -3.18 6.85 -6.44
C SER A 16 -2.49 6.75 -7.81
N LEU A 17 -2.59 5.59 -8.49
CA LEU A 17 -2.02 5.42 -9.82
C LEU A 17 -2.78 6.30 -10.84
N PHE A 18 -2.10 6.69 -11.92
CA PHE A 18 -2.76 7.40 -13.02
C PHE A 18 -3.74 6.49 -13.74
N ALA A 19 -4.95 6.98 -14.03
CA ALA A 19 -5.83 6.35 -15.00
C ALA A 19 -5.23 6.47 -16.40
N ALA A 20 -4.96 5.34 -17.03
CA ALA A 20 -4.51 5.28 -18.43
C ALA A 20 -5.65 4.89 -19.39
N ASP A 21 -6.69 4.20 -18.91
CA ASP A 21 -7.84 3.85 -19.75
C ASP A 21 -8.89 4.94 -19.87
N SER A 22 -9.67 4.85 -20.95
CA SER A 22 -10.86 5.68 -21.19
C SER A 22 -11.98 5.50 -20.14
N SER A 23 -11.95 4.39 -19.38
CA SER A 23 -12.85 4.12 -18.24
C SER A 23 -12.56 5.01 -17.03
N GLY A 24 -11.38 5.63 -16.97
CA GLY A 24 -10.89 6.33 -15.79
C GLY A 24 -10.25 5.39 -14.74
N LEU A 25 -10.03 4.12 -15.10
CA LEU A 25 -9.30 3.12 -14.31
C LEU A 25 -8.10 2.60 -15.12
N SER A 26 -7.45 1.54 -14.65
CA SER A 26 -6.35 0.84 -15.32
C SER A 26 -6.33 -0.63 -14.88
N ASP A 27 -5.60 -1.46 -15.60
CA ASP A 27 -5.28 -2.85 -15.31
C ASP A 27 -3.79 -2.98 -14.87
N PRO A 28 -3.40 -2.45 -13.69
CA PRO A 28 -1.99 -2.30 -13.34
C PRO A 28 -1.27 -3.63 -13.00
N PHE A 29 -0.03 -3.73 -13.46
CA PHE A 29 0.97 -4.68 -12.94
C PHE A 29 2.33 -4.00 -12.75
N ALA A 30 3.14 -4.55 -11.83
CA ALA A 30 4.49 -4.09 -11.58
C ALA A 30 5.51 -5.04 -12.21
N ARG A 31 6.54 -4.47 -12.84
CA ARG A 31 7.72 -5.19 -13.33
C ARG A 31 8.94 -4.75 -12.55
N VAL A 32 9.54 -5.71 -11.84
CA VAL A 32 10.72 -5.50 -11.01
C VAL A 32 11.95 -5.98 -11.77
N PHE A 33 12.96 -5.12 -11.86
CA PHE A 33 14.24 -5.40 -12.48
C PHE A 33 15.35 -5.37 -11.45
N PHE A 34 16.22 -6.37 -11.54
CA PHE A 34 17.44 -6.40 -10.75
C PHE A 34 18.56 -7.06 -11.54
N ILE A 35 19.64 -6.30 -11.77
CA ILE A 35 20.79 -6.72 -12.57
C ILE A 35 20.37 -7.15 -13.98
N SER A 36 20.36 -8.46 -14.25
CA SER A 36 20.03 -9.06 -15.55
C SER A 36 18.69 -9.77 -15.56
N GLN A 37 17.96 -9.74 -14.44
CA GLN A 37 16.70 -10.45 -14.26
C GLN A 37 15.52 -9.48 -14.14
N SER A 38 14.35 -9.93 -14.57
CA SER A 38 13.08 -9.23 -14.38
C SER A 38 11.95 -10.20 -14.06
N GLN A 39 11.04 -9.81 -13.17
CA GLN A 39 9.80 -10.53 -12.91
C GLN A 39 8.63 -9.55 -12.82
N CYS A 40 7.42 -10.04 -13.07
CA CYS A 40 6.19 -9.25 -13.01
C CYS A 40 5.28 -9.78 -11.91
N THR A 41 4.52 -8.87 -11.29
CA THR A 41 3.33 -9.25 -10.52
C THR A 41 2.21 -9.66 -11.47
N GLU A 42 1.12 -10.17 -10.91
CA GLU A 42 -0.14 -10.29 -11.65
C GLU A 42 -0.69 -8.93 -12.08
N VAL A 43 -1.51 -8.99 -13.12
CA VAL A 43 -2.36 -7.90 -13.60
C VAL A 43 -3.64 -7.91 -12.78
N LEU A 44 -3.99 -6.77 -12.18
CA LEU A 44 -5.26 -6.60 -11.48
C LEU A 44 -6.14 -5.65 -12.28
N ASN A 45 -7.34 -6.08 -12.62
CA ASN A 45 -8.18 -5.32 -13.54
C ASN A 45 -8.93 -4.16 -12.86
N GLU A 46 -9.16 -3.09 -13.62
CA GLU A 46 -10.02 -1.94 -13.28
C GLU A 46 -9.75 -1.35 -11.88
N THR A 47 -8.50 -1.05 -11.56
CA THR A 47 -8.10 -0.45 -10.28
C THR A 47 -6.95 0.54 -10.41
N LEU A 48 -7.03 1.64 -9.66
CA LEU A 48 -5.90 2.58 -9.47
C LEU A 48 -5.15 2.31 -8.16
N CYS A 49 -5.61 1.33 -7.40
CA CYS A 49 -5.07 0.98 -6.08
C CYS A 49 -4.92 -0.53 -5.93
N PRO A 50 -4.05 -1.15 -6.75
CA PRO A 50 -3.87 -2.59 -6.74
C PRO A 50 -3.28 -3.06 -5.41
N THR A 51 -3.80 -4.16 -4.87
CA THR A 51 -3.16 -4.93 -3.80
C THR A 51 -2.74 -6.28 -4.38
N TRP A 52 -1.50 -6.37 -4.83
CA TRP A 52 -0.96 -7.62 -5.39
C TRP A 52 -0.73 -8.64 -4.28
N ASP A 53 -0.12 -8.21 -3.17
CA ASP A 53 0.29 -9.09 -2.07
C ASP A 53 1.15 -10.29 -2.56
N GLN A 54 2.16 -10.00 -3.39
CA GLN A 54 2.99 -11.00 -4.05
C GLN A 54 4.47 -10.89 -3.69
N LEU A 55 5.10 -12.04 -3.46
CA LEU A 55 6.53 -12.20 -3.32
C LEU A 55 7.14 -12.67 -4.65
N LEU A 56 7.99 -11.84 -5.25
CA LEU A 56 8.81 -12.21 -6.40
C LEU A 56 10.20 -12.64 -5.94
N VAL A 57 10.65 -13.82 -6.38
CA VAL A 57 11.92 -14.44 -5.94
C VAL A 57 12.87 -14.54 -7.10
N PHE A 58 13.94 -13.75 -7.06
CA PHE A 58 15.02 -13.77 -8.04
C PHE A 58 16.15 -14.63 -7.51
N ASP A 59 16.28 -15.82 -8.06
CA ASP A 59 17.29 -16.79 -7.65
C ASP A 59 18.61 -16.59 -8.39
N ASN A 60 19.70 -17.04 -7.73
CA ASN A 60 21.04 -17.10 -8.31
C ASN A 60 21.49 -15.76 -8.90
N VAL A 61 21.24 -14.66 -8.18
CA VAL A 61 21.73 -13.34 -8.58
C VAL A 61 23.22 -13.27 -8.31
N GLU A 62 24.01 -13.19 -9.37
CA GLU A 62 25.46 -13.12 -9.30
C GLU A 62 25.93 -11.68 -9.25
N LEU A 63 26.63 -11.32 -8.18
CA LEU A 63 27.25 -10.02 -8.01
C LEU A 63 28.77 -10.18 -7.90
N TYR A 64 29.52 -9.23 -8.44
CA TYR A 64 30.98 -9.22 -8.43
C TYR A 64 31.47 -8.02 -7.62
N GLY A 65 32.34 -8.27 -6.65
CA GLY A 65 32.85 -7.25 -5.74
C GLY A 65 33.19 -7.81 -4.36
N GLU A 66 33.51 -6.93 -3.42
CA GLU A 66 33.72 -7.30 -2.02
C GLU A 66 32.39 -7.39 -1.27
N ALA A 67 32.26 -8.39 -0.41
CA ALA A 67 30.99 -8.70 0.27
C ALA A 67 30.49 -7.54 1.14
N HIS A 68 31.42 -6.81 1.78
CA HIS A 68 31.11 -5.65 2.62
C HIS A 68 30.63 -4.45 1.80
N GLU A 69 31.21 -4.21 0.62
CA GLU A 69 30.77 -3.13 -0.28
C GLU A 69 29.35 -3.40 -0.78
N MET A 70 29.02 -4.65 -1.12
CA MET A 70 27.65 -5.01 -1.53
C MET A 70 26.62 -4.84 -0.41
N ARG A 71 27.03 -5.03 0.84
CA ARG A 71 26.18 -4.83 2.01
C ARG A 71 25.86 -3.35 2.22
N ASP A 72 26.87 -2.48 2.10
CA ASP A 72 26.74 -1.06 2.41
C ASP A 72 26.16 -0.25 1.23
N ASP A 73 26.46 -0.63 -0.01
CA ASP A 73 25.90 -0.02 -1.21
C ASP A 73 25.44 -1.09 -2.23
N PRO A 74 24.30 -1.75 -1.98
CA PRO A 74 23.75 -2.73 -2.90
C PRO A 74 23.29 -2.10 -4.21
N PRO A 75 23.29 -2.87 -5.32
CA PRO A 75 22.69 -2.43 -6.57
C PRO A 75 21.23 -1.98 -6.38
N ILE A 76 20.82 -0.98 -7.16
CA ILE A 76 19.46 -0.42 -7.13
C ILE A 76 18.49 -1.36 -7.84
N ILE A 77 17.33 -1.56 -7.22
CA ILE A 77 16.18 -2.23 -7.84
C ILE A 77 15.38 -1.18 -8.60
N VAL A 78 15.01 -1.50 -9.84
CA VAL A 78 14.11 -0.65 -10.64
C VAL A 78 12.74 -1.29 -10.68
N ILE A 79 11.71 -0.53 -10.34
CA ILE A 79 10.33 -1.00 -10.40
C ILE A 79 9.57 -0.11 -11.38
N GLU A 80 8.96 -0.72 -12.38
CA GLU A 80 8.12 -0.05 -13.37
C GLU A 80 6.68 -0.52 -13.23
N ILE A 81 5.74 0.42 -13.28
CA ILE A 81 4.30 0.12 -13.27
C ILE A 81 3.76 0.33 -14.69
N TYR A 82 2.96 -0.63 -15.12
CA TYR A 82 2.37 -0.69 -16.44
C TYR A 82 0.87 -0.93 -16.35
N ASP A 83 0.14 -0.39 -17.31
CA ASP A 83 -1.26 -0.67 -17.57
C ASP A 83 -1.36 -1.74 -18.66
N GLN A 84 -2.11 -2.82 -18.43
CA GLN A 84 -2.25 -3.91 -19.39
C GLN A 84 -3.56 -3.81 -20.16
N ASP A 85 -3.54 -3.06 -21.26
CA ASP A 85 -4.70 -2.97 -22.15
C ASP A 85 -5.11 -4.34 -22.71
N THR A 86 -6.42 -4.50 -22.94
CA THR A 86 -7.00 -5.70 -23.56
C THR A 86 -6.43 -5.99 -24.95
N VAL A 87 -6.01 -4.95 -25.69
CA VAL A 87 -5.45 -5.07 -27.04
C VAL A 87 -4.27 -4.12 -27.18
N GLY A 88 -3.05 -4.66 -27.23
CA GLY A 88 -1.86 -3.87 -27.56
C GLY A 88 -0.68 -4.13 -26.64
N LYS A 89 0.23 -3.16 -26.61
CA LYS A 89 1.40 -3.15 -25.73
C LYS A 89 1.00 -2.46 -24.44
N ALA A 90 1.44 -3.02 -23.30
CA ALA A 90 1.23 -2.39 -22.01
C ALA A 90 1.78 -0.96 -21.96
N ASP A 91 0.99 -0.05 -21.38
CA ASP A 91 1.26 1.38 -21.29
C ASP A 91 2.06 1.72 -20.04
N PHE A 92 3.13 2.50 -20.20
CA PHE A 92 3.99 2.87 -19.08
C PHE A 92 3.32 3.92 -18.19
N MET A 93 3.05 3.54 -16.94
CA MET A 93 2.41 4.41 -15.94
C MET A 93 3.43 5.17 -15.10
N GLY A 94 4.56 4.56 -14.77
CA GLY A 94 5.59 5.20 -13.97
C GLY A 94 6.68 4.26 -13.47
N ARG A 95 7.68 4.82 -12.79
CA ARG A 95 8.82 4.08 -12.25
C ARG A 95 9.21 4.59 -10.86
N THR A 96 9.72 3.69 -10.04
CA THR A 96 10.44 4.01 -8.81
C THR A 96 11.71 3.17 -8.66
N PHE A 97 12.49 3.49 -7.63
CA PHE A 97 13.77 2.84 -7.32
C PHE A 97 13.82 2.48 -5.84
N ALA A 98 14.44 1.35 -5.52
CA ALA A 98 14.60 0.90 -4.15
C ALA A 98 16.01 0.34 -3.91
N LYS A 99 16.49 0.45 -2.66
CA LYS A 99 17.67 -0.27 -2.16
C LYS A 99 17.20 -1.45 -1.32
N PRO A 100 17.66 -2.69 -1.59
CA PRO A 100 17.31 -3.82 -0.74
C PRO A 100 18.04 -3.76 0.60
N VAL A 101 17.41 -4.29 1.64
CA VAL A 101 18.11 -4.64 2.88
C VAL A 101 18.94 -5.89 2.62
N VAL A 102 20.26 -5.76 2.63
CA VAL A 102 21.16 -6.89 2.40
C VAL A 102 21.27 -7.73 3.66
N LYS A 103 21.30 -9.05 3.54
CA LYS A 103 21.61 -10.00 4.61
C LYS A 103 22.81 -10.84 4.19
N MET A 104 23.89 -10.78 4.95
CA MET A 104 25.04 -11.64 4.67
C MET A 104 24.81 -13.05 5.21
N SER A 105 25.54 -14.03 4.66
CA SER A 105 25.37 -15.45 5.00
C SER A 105 25.72 -15.76 6.47
N ASP A 106 26.64 -15.01 7.05
CA ASP A 106 27.09 -15.07 8.44
C ASP A 106 26.18 -14.32 9.44
N GLU A 107 25.20 -13.56 8.95
CA GLU A 107 24.25 -12.83 9.78
C GLU A 107 23.02 -13.69 10.14
N GLN A 108 22.45 -13.44 11.32
CA GLN A 108 21.21 -14.07 11.73
C GLN A 108 19.98 -13.31 11.20
N TYR A 109 18.98 -14.06 10.74
CA TYR A 109 17.71 -13.48 10.28
C TYR A 109 16.78 -13.26 11.48
N CYS A 110 16.93 -12.12 12.16
CA CYS A 110 16.13 -11.79 13.33
C CYS A 110 15.93 -10.27 13.51
N PRO A 111 14.96 -9.87 14.34
CA PRO A 111 14.74 -8.46 14.68
C PRO A 111 16.01 -7.80 15.27
N PRO A 112 16.21 -6.49 15.06
CA PRO A 112 15.28 -5.54 14.44
C PRO A 112 15.41 -5.40 12.92
N ARG A 113 16.40 -6.04 12.29
CA ARG A 113 16.72 -5.81 10.87
C ARG A 113 15.90 -6.69 9.91
N PHE A 114 15.50 -7.87 10.37
CA PHE A 114 14.75 -8.84 9.56
C PHE A 114 13.49 -9.33 10.28
N PRO A 115 12.41 -9.65 9.54
CA PRO A 115 12.24 -9.38 8.11
C PRO A 115 12.15 -7.86 7.81
N PRO A 116 12.40 -7.42 6.56
CA PRO A 116 12.28 -6.00 6.21
C PRO A 116 10.84 -5.52 6.38
N GLN A 117 10.66 -4.23 6.70
CA GLN A 117 9.33 -3.63 6.80
C GLN A 117 8.89 -3.02 5.48
N LEU A 118 7.57 -2.94 5.27
CA LEU A 118 7.00 -2.25 4.12
C LEU A 118 7.23 -0.74 4.20
N GLU A 119 7.68 -0.17 3.08
CA GLU A 119 7.95 1.26 2.92
C GLU A 119 7.27 1.80 1.66
N TYR A 120 6.89 3.08 1.70
CA TYR A 120 6.33 3.78 0.54
C TYR A 120 7.45 4.29 -0.36
N TYR A 121 7.38 3.94 -1.64
CA TYR A 121 8.22 4.40 -2.72
C TYR A 121 7.39 5.26 -3.67
N GLN A 122 7.75 6.54 -3.80
CA GLN A 122 7.08 7.44 -4.74
C GLN A 122 7.34 6.98 -6.18
N ILE A 123 6.28 6.80 -6.95
CA ILE A 123 6.33 6.49 -8.38
C ILE A 123 6.37 7.81 -9.16
N TYR A 124 7.22 7.88 -10.17
CA TYR A 124 7.34 9.04 -11.05
C TYR A 124 7.09 8.69 -12.52
N ARG A 125 6.42 9.60 -13.23
CA ARG A 125 6.25 9.58 -14.69
C ARG A 125 6.76 10.91 -15.25
N GLY A 126 7.96 10.88 -15.82
CA GLY A 126 8.66 12.12 -16.19
C GLY A 126 8.91 12.97 -14.93
N ASN A 127 8.40 14.20 -14.92
CA ASN A 127 8.58 15.14 -13.79
C ASN A 127 7.39 15.15 -12.82
N SER A 128 6.42 14.25 -13.00
CA SER A 128 5.19 14.21 -12.21
C SER A 128 5.17 12.97 -11.32
N THR A 129 4.61 13.09 -10.11
CA THR A 129 4.28 11.95 -9.26
C THR A 129 3.15 11.13 -9.87
N ALA A 130 3.24 9.81 -9.80
CA ALA A 130 2.36 8.84 -10.47
C ALA A 130 1.82 7.78 -9.49
N GLY A 131 1.67 8.16 -8.22
CA GLY A 131 1.23 7.28 -7.14
C GLY A 131 2.36 6.80 -6.24
N ASP A 132 2.03 5.97 -5.25
CA ASP A 132 2.97 5.39 -4.30
C ASP A 132 2.91 3.86 -4.36
N LEU A 133 4.07 3.20 -4.29
CA LEU A 133 4.20 1.76 -4.12
C LEU A 133 4.54 1.44 -2.67
N LEU A 134 3.79 0.55 -2.03
CA LEU A 134 4.13 -0.01 -0.73
C LEU A 134 4.76 -1.40 -0.93
N ALA A 135 6.05 -1.52 -0.63
CA ALA A 135 6.82 -2.75 -0.85
C ALA A 135 7.96 -2.89 0.16
N ALA A 136 8.58 -4.07 0.20
CA ALA A 136 9.82 -4.31 0.93
C ALA A 136 10.77 -5.14 0.06
N PHE A 137 12.08 -4.93 0.20
CA PHE A 137 13.08 -5.61 -0.61
C PHE A 137 14.23 -6.09 0.25
N GLU A 138 14.63 -7.35 0.09
CA GLU A 138 15.79 -7.92 0.77
C GLU A 138 16.67 -8.72 -0.19
N LEU A 139 17.98 -8.61 0.00
CA LEU A 139 19.00 -9.29 -0.79
C LEU A 139 19.80 -10.22 0.11
N LEU A 140 19.60 -11.53 -0.05
CA LEU A 140 20.10 -12.54 0.88
C LEU A 140 21.29 -13.29 0.26
N GLN A 141 22.46 -13.21 0.87
CA GLN A 141 23.64 -13.94 0.40
C GLN A 141 23.43 -15.44 0.62
N ILE A 142 23.66 -16.22 -0.42
CA ILE A 142 23.60 -17.68 -0.38
C ILE A 142 24.95 -18.18 0.14
N GLY A 143 24.91 -18.78 1.33
CA GLY A 143 26.06 -19.39 1.98
C GLY A 143 26.43 -20.76 1.37
N PRO A 144 27.43 -21.45 1.95
CA PRO A 144 27.87 -22.76 1.49
C PRO A 144 26.80 -23.86 1.62
N GLY A 145 25.79 -23.69 2.49
CA GLY A 145 24.63 -24.59 2.58
C GLY A 145 23.63 -24.39 1.43
N GLY A 146 23.81 -23.35 0.59
CA GLY A 146 22.92 -23.07 -0.52
C GLY A 146 21.58 -22.49 -0.06
N LYS A 147 20.50 -22.84 -0.78
CA LYS A 147 19.16 -22.27 -0.50
C LYS A 147 18.57 -22.71 0.84
N SER A 148 19.10 -23.75 1.49
CA SER A 148 18.63 -24.17 2.82
C SER A 148 19.00 -23.18 3.93
N ASP A 149 19.99 -22.32 3.69
CA ASP A 149 20.42 -21.29 4.66
C ASP A 149 19.54 -20.03 4.59
N LEU A 150 18.65 -19.96 3.59
CA LEU A 150 17.74 -18.84 3.41
C LEU A 150 16.50 -19.02 4.31
N PRO A 151 15.88 -17.93 4.77
CA PRO A 151 14.62 -18.00 5.51
C PRO A 151 13.57 -18.74 4.68
N PRO A 152 12.71 -19.58 5.29
CA PRO A 152 11.69 -20.31 4.55
C PRO A 152 10.75 -19.34 3.83
N ILE A 153 10.22 -19.79 2.70
CA ILE A 153 9.17 -19.09 1.96
C ILE A 153 7.89 -19.91 2.14
N ASP A 154 6.79 -19.23 2.45
CA ASP A 154 5.48 -19.87 2.52
C ASP A 154 5.10 -20.45 1.15
N GLY A 155 4.39 -21.58 1.14
CA GLY A 155 3.95 -22.20 -0.10
C GLY A 155 3.04 -21.28 -0.93
N PRO A 156 2.91 -21.54 -2.25
CA PRO A 156 2.03 -20.74 -3.10
C PRO A 156 0.58 -20.82 -2.64
N THR A 157 -0.12 -19.69 -2.71
CA THR A 157 -1.52 -19.56 -2.28
C THR A 157 -2.53 -20.00 -3.34
N ASP A 158 -2.12 -20.01 -4.61
CA ASP A 158 -2.93 -20.45 -5.74
C ASP A 158 -2.11 -21.43 -6.58
N VAL A 159 -2.72 -22.55 -6.97
CA VAL A 159 -2.12 -23.59 -7.81
C VAL A 159 -2.74 -23.58 -9.21
N ASP A 160 -3.93 -23.00 -9.37
CA ASP A 160 -4.70 -22.96 -10.62
C ASP A 160 -4.19 -21.86 -11.56
N ARG A 161 -3.65 -20.77 -11.01
CA ARG A 161 -3.06 -19.63 -11.76
C ARG A 161 -1.53 -19.67 -11.86
N GLY A 162 -0.90 -20.74 -11.36
CA GLY A 162 0.55 -20.85 -11.15
C GLY A 162 0.95 -20.42 -9.73
N PRO A 163 2.18 -20.74 -9.27
CA PRO A 163 2.56 -20.61 -7.87
C PRO A 163 2.79 -19.15 -7.48
N ILE A 164 1.71 -18.42 -7.20
CA ILE A 164 1.76 -17.07 -6.64
C ILE A 164 2.15 -17.20 -5.17
N LEU A 165 3.28 -16.62 -4.82
CA LEU A 165 3.78 -16.60 -3.45
C LEU A 165 3.23 -15.35 -2.75
N PRO A 166 2.53 -15.50 -1.62
CA PRO A 166 2.08 -14.34 -0.85
C PRO A 166 3.24 -13.57 -0.21
N VAL A 167 3.05 -12.29 0.11
CA VAL A 167 3.94 -11.62 1.06
C VAL A 167 3.83 -12.32 2.43
N PRO A 168 4.94 -12.70 3.08
CA PRO A 168 4.90 -13.37 4.39
C PRO A 168 4.17 -12.56 5.46
N LEU A 169 3.48 -13.24 6.37
CA LEU A 169 2.70 -12.61 7.45
C LEU A 169 3.52 -11.66 8.33
N GLY A 170 4.82 -11.92 8.51
CA GLY A 170 5.71 -11.06 9.29
C GLY A 170 6.04 -9.72 8.62
N ILE A 171 5.75 -9.55 7.32
CA ILE A 171 5.99 -8.33 6.54
C ILE A 171 4.67 -7.60 6.26
N ARG A 172 3.56 -8.35 6.10
CA ARG A 172 2.23 -7.77 5.88
C ARG A 172 1.86 -6.78 7.00
N PRO A 173 1.11 -5.72 6.70
CA PRO A 173 0.57 -4.85 7.73
C PRO A 173 -0.39 -5.65 8.62
N VAL A 174 -0.22 -5.53 9.93
CA VAL A 174 -1.23 -5.99 10.89
C VAL A 174 -2.40 -5.03 10.80
N LEU A 175 -3.60 -5.54 10.54
CA LEU A 175 -4.81 -4.73 10.43
C LEU A 175 -5.57 -4.75 11.75
N SER A 176 -6.12 -3.59 12.11
CA SER A 176 -7.02 -3.39 13.25
C SER A 176 -8.28 -2.68 12.78
N LYS A 177 -9.42 -2.94 13.42
CA LYS A 177 -10.69 -2.29 13.07
C LYS A 177 -10.73 -0.88 13.63
N TYR A 178 -10.72 0.12 12.76
CA TYR A 178 -10.91 1.53 13.08
C TYR A 178 -12.35 1.95 12.82
N ARG A 179 -12.81 2.97 13.57
CA ARG A 179 -14.04 3.71 13.29
C ARG A 179 -13.66 5.10 12.81
N VAL A 180 -13.86 5.36 11.52
CA VAL A 180 -13.58 6.65 10.89
C VAL A 180 -14.83 7.51 10.99
N GLU A 181 -14.75 8.65 11.67
CA GLU A 181 -15.85 9.60 11.83
C GLU A 181 -15.57 10.91 11.09
N VAL A 182 -16.51 11.37 10.27
CA VAL A 182 -16.49 12.68 9.61
C VAL A 182 -17.61 13.53 10.19
N ILE A 183 -17.22 14.65 10.81
CA ILE A 183 -18.13 15.64 11.38
C ILE A 183 -18.10 16.89 10.50
N TRP A 184 -19.25 17.43 10.12
CA TRP A 184 -19.34 18.67 9.33
C TRP A 184 -20.28 19.69 9.98
N GLY A 185 -19.89 20.97 9.95
CA GLY A 185 -20.63 22.04 10.62
C GLY A 185 -21.73 22.69 9.77
N SER A 186 -22.68 23.33 10.47
CA SER A 186 -23.82 24.07 9.88
C SER A 186 -23.45 25.30 9.03
N TRP A 187 -22.19 25.72 9.01
CA TRP A 187 -21.76 26.94 8.30
C TRP A 187 -21.78 26.79 6.78
N TRP A 188 -21.83 25.56 6.26
CA TRP A 188 -21.91 25.32 4.82
C TRP A 188 -23.30 25.69 4.23
N TRP A 189 -24.38 25.55 5.03
CA TRP A 189 -25.76 25.82 4.59
C TRP A 189 -25.99 27.29 4.23
N LEU A 190 -25.29 28.22 4.91
CA LEU A 190 -25.42 29.65 4.66
C LEU A 190 -24.83 30.07 3.30
N CYS A 191 -23.88 29.30 2.77
CA CYS A 191 -23.15 29.63 1.55
C CYS A 191 -23.70 28.91 0.30
N SER A 192 -24.32 27.74 0.44
CA SER A 192 -24.74 26.90 -0.71
C SER A 192 -26.20 27.04 -1.13
N GLY A 193 -27.06 27.63 -0.28
CA GLY A 193 -28.50 27.79 -0.58
C GLY A 193 -29.27 26.46 -0.76
N ALA A 194 -28.66 25.33 -0.41
CA ALA A 194 -29.24 24.00 -0.60
C ALA A 194 -30.07 23.57 0.62
N PRO A 195 -31.26 22.95 0.43
CA PRO A 195 -32.07 22.43 1.53
C PRO A 195 -31.32 21.34 2.32
N ASN A 196 -31.51 21.37 3.64
CA ASN A 196 -30.85 20.53 4.67
C ASN A 196 -30.86 19.01 4.41
N ASP A 197 -31.73 18.52 3.52
CA ASP A 197 -32.09 17.10 3.42
C ASP A 197 -31.49 16.36 2.20
N ARG A 198 -30.68 17.06 1.38
CA ARG A 198 -30.18 16.51 0.11
C ARG A 198 -28.67 16.31 0.05
N THR A 199 -27.89 16.76 1.02
CA THR A 199 -26.43 16.66 0.93
C THR A 199 -25.89 15.53 1.78
N ARG A 200 -25.04 14.69 1.18
CA ARG A 200 -24.45 13.51 1.80
C ARG A 200 -22.93 13.56 1.69
N CYS A 201 -22.24 13.27 2.77
CA CYS A 201 -20.81 13.00 2.74
C CYS A 201 -20.57 11.50 2.56
N GLU A 202 -19.74 11.16 1.59
CA GLU A 202 -19.31 9.81 1.27
C GLU A 202 -17.82 9.70 1.50
N LEU A 203 -17.43 8.67 2.25
CA LEU A 203 -16.04 8.27 2.39
C LEU A 203 -15.70 7.37 1.23
N GLU A 204 -14.74 7.76 0.40
CA GLU A 204 -14.15 6.90 -0.61
C GLU A 204 -12.69 6.63 -0.24
N GLU A 205 -12.33 5.37 -0.30
CA GLU A 205 -10.99 4.91 0.02
C GLU A 205 -10.32 4.43 -1.25
N GLU A 206 -9.01 4.61 -1.28
CA GLU A 206 -8.13 4.02 -2.29
C GLU A 206 -7.78 2.57 -1.96
N VAL A 207 -8.61 1.82 -1.21
CA VAL A 207 -8.31 0.41 -0.87
C VAL A 207 -9.49 -0.47 -1.32
N PRO A 208 -9.25 -1.67 -1.91
CA PRO A 208 -10.32 -2.50 -2.47
C PRO A 208 -11.27 -3.15 -1.45
N HIS A 209 -11.21 -2.80 -0.17
CA HIS A 209 -11.90 -3.55 0.89
C HIS A 209 -13.31 -3.00 1.17
N GLN A 210 -14.23 -3.92 1.45
CA GLN A 210 -15.64 -3.67 1.74
C GLN A 210 -15.79 -2.84 3.02
N SER A 211 -15.86 -1.52 2.89
CA SER A 211 -16.25 -0.64 3.99
C SER A 211 -17.74 -0.81 4.32
N GLU A 212 -18.09 -1.18 5.55
CA GLU A 212 -19.46 -1.06 6.05
C GLU A 212 -19.73 0.41 6.38
N LYS A 213 -20.41 1.11 5.46
CA LYS A 213 -20.75 2.53 5.62
C LYS A 213 -22.13 2.69 6.25
N GLU A 214 -22.17 3.02 7.53
CA GLU A 214 -23.41 3.43 8.20
C GLU A 214 -23.63 4.95 8.01
N HIS A 215 -24.63 5.30 7.21
CA HIS A 215 -24.98 6.70 6.95
C HIS A 215 -26.11 7.11 7.90
N LEU A 216 -25.80 7.93 8.93
CA LEU A 216 -26.84 8.54 9.74
C LEU A 216 -27.43 9.74 8.99
N HIS A 217 -28.75 9.73 8.80
CA HIS A 217 -29.48 10.78 8.08
C HIS A 217 -29.27 12.19 8.67
N ALA A 218 -29.46 13.19 7.80
CA ALA A 218 -29.13 14.62 7.84
C ALA A 218 -29.49 15.46 9.08
N HIS A 219 -29.98 14.86 10.16
CA HIS A 219 -30.21 15.59 11.42
C HIS A 219 -28.92 15.82 12.22
N ASN A 220 -27.89 14.97 12.05
CA ASN A 220 -26.81 14.85 13.04
C ASN A 220 -25.38 15.20 12.57
N GLN A 221 -25.18 15.90 11.43
CA GLN A 221 -23.86 16.48 11.07
C GLN A 221 -22.67 15.48 11.10
N HIS A 222 -22.94 14.19 10.93
CA HIS A 222 -22.01 13.12 11.29
C HIS A 222 -22.23 11.88 10.42
N THR A 223 -21.17 11.42 9.76
CA THR A 223 -21.10 10.11 9.08
C THR A 223 -19.94 9.32 9.67
N PHE A 224 -20.09 8.01 9.81
CA PHE A 224 -18.97 7.15 10.18
C PHE A 224 -18.94 5.86 9.36
N ALA A 225 -17.78 5.21 9.34
CA ALA A 225 -17.59 3.89 8.76
C ALA A 225 -16.64 3.07 9.63
N PHE A 226 -16.80 1.76 9.62
CA PHE A 226 -15.80 0.85 10.17
C PHE A 226 -14.89 0.34 9.06
N GLN A 227 -13.59 0.30 9.33
CA GLN A 227 -12.58 -0.05 8.34
C GLN A 227 -11.41 -0.78 9.01
N ASP A 228 -10.88 -1.80 8.35
CA ASP A 228 -9.62 -2.43 8.76
C ASP A 228 -8.45 -1.62 8.21
N LEU A 229 -7.69 -0.97 9.09
CA LEU A 229 -6.51 -0.18 8.74
C LEU A 229 -5.26 -0.76 9.40
N PRO A 230 -4.07 -0.57 8.80
CA PRO A 230 -2.81 -0.95 9.43
C PRO A 230 -2.65 -0.38 10.84
N GLU A 231 -2.24 -1.19 11.81
CA GLU A 231 -1.87 -0.70 13.14
C GLU A 231 -0.70 0.30 13.07
N ASN A 232 0.19 0.09 12.10
CA ASN A 232 1.21 1.07 11.77
C ASN A 232 0.57 2.25 11.01
N GLU A 233 0.34 3.35 11.72
CA GLU A 233 -0.25 4.58 11.19
C GLU A 233 0.55 5.24 10.06
N LEU A 234 1.81 4.82 9.85
CA LEU A 234 2.59 5.20 8.67
C LEU A 234 2.02 4.61 7.39
N LEU A 235 1.38 3.47 7.48
CA LEU A 235 0.86 2.69 6.37
C LEU A 235 -0.58 3.02 6.02
N HIS A 236 -1.26 3.88 6.82
CA HIS A 236 -2.64 4.30 6.52
C HIS A 236 -2.76 4.87 5.09
N PRO A 237 -3.75 4.42 4.31
CA PRO A 237 -4.05 4.99 3.00
C PRO A 237 -4.58 6.43 3.16
N PRO A 238 -4.54 7.25 2.09
CA PRO A 238 -5.26 8.50 2.06
C PRO A 238 -6.77 8.24 2.12
N LEU A 239 -7.51 9.19 2.69
CA LEU A 239 -8.96 9.13 2.78
C LEU A 239 -9.57 10.23 1.91
N ASN A 240 -10.37 9.86 0.91
CA ASN A 240 -11.10 10.81 0.08
C ASN A 240 -12.49 11.08 0.68
N ILE A 241 -12.77 12.34 0.96
CA ILE A 241 -14.06 12.80 1.48
C ILE A 241 -14.78 13.50 0.34
N ARG A 242 -15.90 12.92 -0.12
CA ARG A 242 -16.73 13.47 -1.18
C ARG A 242 -18.04 13.98 -0.61
N VAL A 243 -18.49 15.13 -1.10
CA VAL A 243 -19.78 15.70 -0.76
C VAL A 243 -20.65 15.68 -2.01
N VAL A 244 -21.80 15.02 -1.94
CA VAL A 244 -22.74 14.87 -3.05
C VAL A 244 -24.08 15.50 -2.71
N ASP A 245 -24.68 16.14 -3.72
CA ASP A 245 -26.05 16.65 -3.71
C ASP A 245 -26.98 15.61 -4.33
N CYS A 246 -27.84 15.04 -3.50
CA CYS A 246 -28.89 14.09 -3.84
C CYS A 246 -30.10 14.84 -4.40
N ARG A 247 -30.18 14.93 -5.72
CA ARG A 247 -31.30 15.55 -6.42
C ARG A 247 -32.46 14.56 -6.60
N ALA A 248 -33.64 15.10 -6.92
CA ALA A 248 -34.80 14.29 -7.26
C ALA A 248 -34.47 13.27 -8.37
N PHE A 249 -35.16 12.12 -8.36
CA PHE A 249 -34.96 11.01 -9.30
C PHE A 249 -33.61 10.28 -9.18
N GLY A 250 -33.02 10.22 -7.99
CA GLY A 250 -31.82 9.42 -7.72
C GLY A 250 -30.55 9.93 -8.41
N ARG A 251 -30.53 11.20 -8.82
CA ARG A 251 -29.34 11.83 -9.41
C ARG A 251 -28.45 12.40 -8.33
N TYR A 252 -27.18 12.03 -8.35
CA TYR A 252 -26.15 12.57 -7.46
C TYR A 252 -25.28 13.54 -8.24
N THR A 253 -24.99 14.72 -7.67
CA THR A 253 -24.03 15.67 -8.23
C THR A 253 -22.92 15.92 -7.23
N LEU A 254 -21.67 15.72 -7.63
CA LEU A 254 -20.52 16.04 -6.78
C LEU A 254 -20.49 17.55 -6.51
N VAL A 255 -20.57 17.93 -5.24
CA VAL A 255 -20.46 19.31 -4.77
C VAL A 255 -19.00 19.68 -4.52
N GLY A 256 -18.22 18.75 -3.97
CA GLY A 256 -16.81 18.93 -3.70
C GLY A 256 -16.16 17.63 -3.22
N SER A 257 -14.83 17.59 -3.31
CA SER A 257 -14.02 16.47 -2.82
C SER A 257 -12.77 17.01 -2.12
N HIS A 258 -12.32 16.31 -1.09
CA HIS A 258 -11.06 16.61 -0.41
C HIS A 258 -10.34 15.31 -0.03
N ALA A 259 -9.04 15.25 -0.33
CA ALA A 259 -8.19 14.11 0.00
C ALA A 259 -7.39 14.41 1.28
N VAL A 260 -7.59 13.59 2.31
CA VAL A 260 -6.77 13.59 3.53
C VAL A 260 -5.61 12.63 3.32
N SER A 261 -4.43 13.17 3.04
CA SER A 261 -3.23 12.37 2.72
C SER A 261 -2.66 11.57 3.90
N SER A 262 -2.96 11.97 5.13
CA SER A 262 -2.51 11.27 6.33
C SER A 262 -3.51 11.39 7.46
N LEU A 263 -3.97 10.24 7.96
CA LEU A 263 -4.92 10.17 9.08
C LEU A 263 -4.28 10.41 10.45
N ARG A 264 -2.95 10.43 10.55
CA ARG A 264 -2.22 10.47 11.85
C ARG A 264 -2.62 11.62 12.77
N LYS A 265 -2.94 12.77 12.18
CA LYS A 265 -3.35 13.97 12.94
C LYS A 265 -4.76 13.86 13.54
N PHE A 266 -5.54 12.88 13.10
CA PHE A 266 -6.94 12.69 13.44
C PHE A 266 -7.17 11.45 14.30
N ILE A 267 -6.11 10.72 14.69
CA ILE A 267 -6.23 9.53 15.52
C ILE A 267 -6.49 9.94 16.96
N TYR A 268 -7.69 9.63 17.43
CA TYR A 268 -8.06 9.76 18.83
C TYR A 268 -7.68 8.49 19.59
N ARG A 269 -6.85 8.64 20.63
CA ARG A 269 -6.56 7.56 21.58
C ARG A 269 -7.26 7.88 22.90
N PRO A 270 -8.23 7.08 23.36
CA PRO A 270 -8.87 7.33 24.64
C PRO A 270 -7.81 7.26 25.76
N PRO A 271 -7.88 8.15 26.77
CA PRO A 271 -6.96 8.10 27.89
C PRO A 271 -7.09 6.75 28.63
N ASP A 272 -5.95 6.19 29.00
CA ASP A 272 -5.88 4.87 29.64
C ASP A 272 -6.56 4.93 31.03
N LYS A 273 -7.70 4.27 31.18
CA LYS A 273 -8.50 4.28 32.41
C LYS A 273 -7.76 3.70 33.63
N LYS A 274 -6.60 3.06 33.42
CA LYS A 274 -5.76 2.50 34.49
C LYS A 274 -4.77 3.50 35.10
N ALA A 275 -4.57 4.68 34.51
CA ALA A 275 -3.58 5.65 34.97
C ALA A 275 -4.09 6.58 36.11
N GLN A 276 -5.36 6.50 36.52
CA GLN A 276 -5.95 7.42 37.52
C GLN A 276 -6.04 6.88 38.96
N HIS A 277 -5.45 5.73 39.30
CA HIS A 277 -5.62 5.14 40.63
C HIS A 277 -4.49 5.40 41.66
N TRP A 278 -3.53 6.29 41.40
CA TRP A 278 -2.39 6.46 42.32
C TRP A 278 -2.23 7.76 43.12
N ASN A 279 -3.14 8.73 43.09
CA ASN A 279 -3.01 9.92 43.94
C ASN A 279 -4.31 10.25 44.68
N MET A 280 -4.64 9.44 45.70
CA MET A 280 -5.47 9.88 46.83
C MET A 280 -5.16 9.00 48.06
N THR A 281 -3.96 9.14 48.61
CA THR A 281 -3.72 8.99 50.06
C THR A 281 -2.66 10.02 50.45
N GLY A 282 -3.13 11.13 51.02
CA GLY A 282 -2.34 12.18 51.65
C GLY A 282 -3.21 12.83 52.70
#